data_AF-A0A382JN21-F1
#
_entry.id   AF-A0A382JN21-F1
#
_cell.length_a   1.000
_cell.length_b   1.000
_cell.length_c   1.000
_cell.angle_alpha   90.00
_cell.angle_beta   90.00
_cell.angle_gamma   90.00
#
_symmetry.space_group_name_H-M   'P 1'
#
loop_
_entity.id
_entity.type
_entity.pdbx_description
1 polymer ?
#
loop_
_entity_poly.entity_id
_entity_poly.type
_entity_poly.pdbx_seq_one_letter_code
_entity_poly.pdbx_strand_id
1 'polypeptide(L)'
;MGIKYISGFRGADHAKQHLRRSVHLGSALTSGYTVLNPAEAFDQQACFVYLNGALLKEGTSGAGGDYVLSGSNTVTFNTAVATTDAIEVISYAFQNPTLPQTIKEVNHTVTSANETFHATSFASCTFTTATDLITTDSSAAHGLAIDDVISVTASSGTDTITTGRYRVLTVPSSSTASITTVDGTAIAFGGNGTGVAFTRVFNKKVPLLTQINHIMLFLNGMHLVKDTDYYVDQQSVTIDSTVNLLEDAVVAIRHFGSFVTQVVGEVQRNGITITDDTHNLLLSSGDITGNTTSVFNLYVSVRHATATNDAYQAATFIVRAEKAVPADCYL
;
A
#
# COMPACT_ATOMS: atom_id res chain seq x y z
N MET A 1 29.44 19.93 15.88
CA MET A 1 29.04 18.96 16.93
C MET A 1 27.52 19.00 17.04
N GLY A 2 26.84 17.88 16.81
CA GLY A 2 25.41 17.81 16.52
C GLY A 2 24.49 17.87 17.74
N ILE A 3 23.45 18.69 17.64
CA ILE A 3 22.27 18.86 18.52
C ILE A 3 21.71 17.48 18.90
N LYS A 4 21.27 17.22 20.15
CA LYS A 4 20.52 16.02 20.65
C LYS A 4 19.01 16.32 20.79
N TYR A 5 18.12 15.41 20.37
CA TYR A 5 16.66 15.54 20.42
C TYR A 5 16.14 14.47 21.39
N ILE A 6 15.31 14.89 22.36
CA ILE A 6 14.45 14.01 23.15
C ILE A 6 13.15 13.86 22.37
N SER A 7 12.76 12.60 22.17
CA SER A 7 11.70 12.09 21.27
C SER A 7 11.86 12.51 19.81
N GLY A 8 12.69 11.75 19.12
CA GLY A 8 12.87 11.79 17.68
C GLY A 8 14.04 10.87 17.36
N PHE A 9 13.72 9.65 16.91
CA PHE A 9 14.68 8.62 16.50
C PHE A 9 15.83 9.22 15.71
N ARG A 10 17.04 8.73 15.98
CA ARG A 10 18.25 9.19 15.33
C ARG A 10 19.22 8.05 15.09
N GLY A 11 19.72 7.95 13.87
CA GLY A 11 20.70 6.94 13.48
C GLY A 11 20.31 6.30 12.15
N ALA A 12 21.16 5.42 11.63
CA ALA A 12 20.95 4.69 10.38
C ALA A 12 19.64 3.86 10.33
N ASP A 13 18.89 3.84 11.42
CA ASP A 13 17.51 3.38 11.58
C ASP A 13 16.50 4.34 10.92
N HIS A 14 16.82 4.80 9.70
CA HIS A 14 15.76 5.07 8.76
C HIS A 14 14.93 3.80 8.72
N ALA A 15 13.70 3.90 9.20
CA ALA A 15 12.63 2.92 9.09
C ALA A 15 12.30 2.66 7.62
N LYS A 16 13.28 2.21 6.85
CA LYS A 16 13.06 1.41 5.67
C LYS A 16 12.49 0.10 6.22
N GLN A 17 11.17 0.02 6.20
CA GLN A 17 10.42 -1.22 6.25
C GLN A 17 10.93 -2.07 5.08
N HIS A 18 11.99 -2.82 5.35
CA HIS A 18 12.71 -3.53 4.32
C HIS A 18 11.92 -4.79 3.99
N LEU A 19 10.97 -4.70 3.05
CA LEU A 19 10.65 -5.86 2.24
C LEU A 19 11.96 -6.26 1.54
N ARG A 20 12.57 -7.37 1.97
CA ARG A 20 13.78 -7.89 1.35
C ARG A 20 13.39 -9.11 0.54
N ARG A 21 13.58 -8.99 -0.77
CA ARG A 21 13.49 -10.08 -1.72
C ARG A 21 14.92 -10.42 -2.15
N SER A 22 15.32 -11.68 -2.05
CA SER A 22 16.54 -12.13 -2.72
C SER A 22 16.28 -13.45 -3.44
N VAL A 23 17.00 -13.62 -4.54
CA VAL A 23 16.86 -14.74 -5.47
C VAL A 23 18.22 -15.41 -5.59
N HIS A 24 18.23 -16.71 -5.39
CA HIS A 24 19.43 -17.55 -5.36
C HIS A 24 19.22 -18.77 -6.24
N LEU A 25 20.29 -19.25 -6.86
CA LEU A 25 20.27 -20.58 -7.47
C LEU A 25 20.58 -21.62 -6.39
N GLY A 26 20.00 -22.81 -6.51
CA GLY A 26 20.35 -23.92 -5.61
C GLY A 26 21.86 -24.17 -5.59
N SER A 27 22.43 -24.41 -4.40
CA SER A 27 23.86 -24.70 -4.26
C SER A 27 24.15 -26.20 -4.25
N ALA A 28 25.35 -26.61 -4.67
CA ALA A 28 25.80 -28.00 -4.59
C ALA A 28 25.94 -28.43 -3.11
N LEU A 29 25.09 -29.35 -2.69
CA LEU A 29 24.98 -29.98 -1.37
C LEU A 29 26.29 -30.08 -0.59
N THR A 30 26.32 -29.50 0.62
CA THR A 30 27.11 -30.05 1.72
C THR A 30 26.16 -30.83 2.62
N SER A 31 26.02 -32.14 2.34
CA SER A 31 25.21 -33.13 3.08
C SER A 31 23.69 -32.93 3.10
N GLY A 32 22.96 -33.68 2.27
CA GLY A 32 21.52 -33.97 2.39
C GLY A 32 20.52 -32.82 2.16
N TYR A 33 20.94 -31.57 2.36
CA TYR A 33 20.09 -30.38 2.37
C TYR A 33 20.82 -29.17 1.75
N THR A 34 20.05 -28.24 1.18
CA THR A 34 20.56 -26.92 0.77
C THR A 34 20.38 -25.94 1.92
N VAL A 35 21.39 -25.14 2.24
CA VAL A 35 21.38 -24.17 3.35
C VAL A 35 21.71 -22.78 2.80
N LEU A 36 20.81 -21.82 3.00
CA LEU A 36 21.04 -20.40 2.69
C LEU A 36 21.53 -19.67 3.93
N ASN A 37 22.59 -18.86 3.78
CA ASN A 37 23.35 -18.27 4.88
C ASN A 37 22.93 -16.82 5.22
N PRO A 38 23.27 -16.31 6.42
CA PRO A 38 22.86 -14.98 6.90
C PRO A 38 23.24 -13.78 6.00
N ALA A 39 24.31 -13.92 5.20
CA ALA A 39 24.75 -12.89 4.26
C ALA A 39 23.80 -12.73 3.05
N GLU A 40 22.88 -13.68 2.86
CA GLU A 40 21.87 -13.69 1.78
C GLU A 40 20.54 -13.02 2.20
N ALA A 41 20.54 -12.46 3.43
CA ALA A 41 19.72 -11.39 4.00
C ALA A 41 18.19 -11.58 4.06
N PHE A 42 17.69 -12.15 5.17
CA PHE A 42 16.26 -12.17 5.53
C PHE A 42 16.01 -11.71 6.97
N ASP A 43 14.81 -11.20 7.24
CA ASP A 43 14.30 -10.92 8.59
C ASP A 43 13.42 -12.09 9.10
N GLN A 44 13.58 -12.46 10.37
CA GLN A 44 12.92 -13.63 10.98
C GLN A 44 11.43 -13.42 11.27
N GLN A 45 10.93 -12.18 11.29
CA GLN A 45 9.56 -11.92 11.76
C GLN A 45 8.46 -12.41 10.80
N ALA A 46 8.70 -12.38 9.49
CA ALA A 46 7.92 -13.10 8.49
C ALA A 46 8.80 -13.40 7.28
N CYS A 47 8.93 -14.68 6.92
CA CYS A 47 9.74 -15.14 5.81
C CYS A 47 8.91 -16.11 4.94
N PHE A 48 8.87 -15.87 3.64
CA PHE A 48 8.22 -16.71 2.65
C PHE A 48 9.28 -17.23 1.69
N VAL A 49 9.36 -18.55 1.53
CA VAL A 49 10.32 -19.21 0.64
C VAL A 49 9.58 -19.79 -0.54
N TYR A 50 10.07 -19.52 -1.74
CA TYR A 50 9.56 -19.99 -3.00
C TYR A 50 10.64 -20.82 -3.70
N LEU A 51 10.22 -21.91 -4.33
CA LEU A 51 11.08 -22.73 -5.19
C LEU A 51 10.47 -22.83 -6.57
N ASN A 52 11.17 -22.34 -7.59
CA ASN A 52 10.67 -22.21 -8.96
C ASN A 52 9.28 -21.53 -9.03
N GLY A 53 9.06 -20.52 -8.17
CA GLY A 53 7.81 -19.77 -8.07
C GLY A 53 6.72 -20.42 -7.21
N ALA A 54 6.91 -21.63 -6.69
CA ALA A 54 5.97 -22.28 -5.78
C ALA A 54 6.25 -21.93 -4.33
N LEU A 55 5.26 -21.40 -3.59
CA LEU A 55 5.37 -21.12 -2.16
C LEU A 55 5.55 -22.42 -1.38
N LEU A 56 6.61 -22.49 -0.59
CA LEU A 56 6.93 -23.63 0.24
C LEU A 56 6.32 -23.51 1.64
N LYS A 57 6.07 -24.67 2.26
CA LYS A 57 5.56 -24.75 3.63
C LYS A 57 6.71 -24.71 4.64
N GLU A 58 6.66 -23.76 5.58
CA GLU A 58 7.53 -23.79 6.76
C GLU A 58 7.11 -24.93 7.71
N GLY A 59 8.08 -25.68 8.23
CA GLY A 59 7.87 -26.72 9.23
C GLY A 59 8.59 -26.42 10.56
N THR A 60 8.09 -27.01 11.65
CA THR A 60 8.87 -27.20 12.87
C THR A 60 10.01 -28.19 12.62
N SER A 61 11.15 -28.02 13.30
CA SER A 61 12.34 -28.87 13.11
C SER A 61 11.98 -30.36 13.11
N GLY A 62 12.41 -31.10 12.09
CA GLY A 62 12.18 -32.55 12.00
C GLY A 62 10.93 -32.97 11.19
N ALA A 63 10.84 -32.52 9.93
CA ALA A 63 9.93 -33.03 8.88
C ALA A 63 8.47 -32.50 8.85
N GLY A 64 8.16 -31.36 9.47
CA GLY A 64 6.80 -30.77 9.44
C GLY A 64 6.42 -29.94 8.20
N GLY A 65 7.35 -29.71 7.27
CA GLY A 65 7.18 -28.81 6.11
C GLY A 65 8.23 -29.06 5.03
N ASP A 66 8.34 -28.16 4.07
CA ASP A 66 9.32 -28.22 2.97
C ASP A 66 10.67 -27.59 3.36
N TYR A 67 10.65 -26.62 4.28
CA TYR A 67 11.85 -26.00 4.84
C TYR A 67 11.68 -25.69 6.33
N VAL A 68 12.79 -25.43 7.02
CA VAL A 68 12.86 -25.01 8.42
C VAL A 68 13.67 -23.73 8.52
N LEU A 69 13.13 -22.73 9.22
CA LEU A 69 13.90 -21.57 9.66
C LEU A 69 14.66 -21.94 10.94
N SER A 70 15.98 -21.82 10.92
CA SER A 70 16.82 -22.10 12.09
C SER A 70 17.74 -20.93 12.42
N GLY A 71 17.96 -20.69 13.72
CA GLY A 71 18.65 -19.49 14.18
C GLY A 71 17.92 -18.20 13.77
N SER A 72 18.65 -17.09 13.62
CA SER A 72 18.06 -15.81 13.21
C SER A 72 17.99 -15.60 11.70
N ASN A 73 18.76 -16.33 10.89
CA ASN A 73 18.95 -16.00 9.46
C ASN A 73 19.29 -17.20 8.56
N THR A 74 18.77 -18.41 8.83
CA THR A 74 19.10 -19.61 8.04
C THR A 74 17.84 -20.34 7.57
N VAL A 75 17.77 -20.62 6.27
CA VAL A 75 16.74 -21.47 5.64
C VAL A 75 17.37 -22.82 5.32
N THR A 76 16.80 -23.90 5.85
CA THR A 76 17.21 -25.27 5.57
C THR A 76 16.08 -26.02 4.89
N PHE A 77 16.29 -26.48 3.65
CA PHE A 77 15.30 -27.28 2.93
C PHE A 77 15.31 -28.71 3.44
N ASN A 78 14.13 -29.34 3.56
CA ASN A 78 14.00 -30.74 3.99
C ASN A 78 14.26 -31.74 2.84
N THR A 79 14.34 -31.25 1.62
CA THR A 79 14.74 -32.01 0.43
C THR A 79 15.90 -31.31 -0.27
N ALA A 80 16.69 -32.07 -1.03
CA ALA A 80 17.74 -31.49 -1.86
C ALA A 80 17.13 -30.60 -2.94
N VAL A 81 17.65 -29.38 -3.07
CA VAL A 81 17.28 -28.44 -4.14
C VAL A 81 18.29 -28.55 -5.27
N ALA A 82 17.84 -28.66 -6.52
CA ALA A 82 18.74 -28.79 -7.66
C ALA A 82 19.48 -27.48 -7.94
N THR A 83 20.68 -27.56 -8.52
CA THR A 83 21.47 -26.36 -8.84
C THR A 83 20.84 -25.49 -9.93
N THR A 84 19.83 -26.02 -10.64
CA THR A 84 19.04 -25.31 -11.64
C THR A 84 17.80 -24.63 -11.06
N ASP A 85 17.42 -24.95 -9.82
CA ASP A 85 16.20 -24.40 -9.24
C ASP A 85 16.44 -22.97 -8.75
N ALA A 86 15.47 -22.10 -9.02
CA ALA A 86 15.43 -20.73 -8.52
C ALA A 86 14.77 -20.72 -7.14
N ILE A 87 15.52 -20.31 -6.13
CA ILE A 87 15.03 -20.09 -4.79
C ILE A 87 14.78 -18.60 -4.63
N GLU A 88 13.56 -18.23 -4.30
CA GLU A 88 13.21 -16.87 -3.93
C GLU A 88 12.80 -16.84 -2.47
N VAL A 89 13.30 -15.85 -1.74
CA VAL A 89 12.91 -15.68 -0.35
C VAL A 89 12.55 -14.21 -0.14
N ILE A 90 11.37 -14.01 0.45
CA ILE A 90 10.80 -12.71 0.76
C ILE A 90 10.66 -12.62 2.27
N SER A 91 11.27 -11.61 2.87
CA SER A 91 11.17 -11.39 4.31
C SER A 91 10.71 -9.97 4.66
N TYR A 92 10.02 -9.86 5.78
CA TYR A 92 9.45 -8.61 6.29
C TYR A 92 9.70 -8.46 7.79
N ALA A 93 10.19 -7.28 8.17
CA ALA A 93 10.39 -6.87 9.54
C ALA A 93 9.20 -6.01 10.01
N PHE A 94 8.36 -6.54 10.90
CA PHE A 94 7.36 -5.78 11.66
C PHE A 94 8.04 -4.94 12.77
N GLN A 95 8.82 -3.94 12.40
CA GLN A 95 9.23 -2.90 13.33
C GLN A 95 8.30 -1.69 13.17
N ASN A 96 7.14 -1.74 13.84
CA ASN A 96 6.37 -0.53 14.14
C ASN A 96 6.01 -0.49 15.62
N PRO A 97 6.68 0.33 16.44
CA PRO A 97 6.37 0.43 17.87
C PRO A 97 5.08 1.22 18.18
N THR A 98 4.37 1.79 17.19
CA THR A 98 3.26 2.71 17.47
C THR A 98 1.84 2.22 17.18
N LEU A 99 1.57 1.09 16.52
CA LEU A 99 0.22 0.50 16.45
C LEU A 99 0.28 -1.01 16.14
N PRO A 100 -0.70 -1.82 16.60
CA PRO A 100 -0.89 -3.18 16.10
C PRO A 100 -1.31 -3.09 14.63
N GLN A 101 -0.40 -3.42 13.71
CA GLN A 101 -0.72 -3.54 12.30
C GLN A 101 -1.47 -4.86 12.07
N THR A 102 -2.80 -4.82 12.13
CA THR A 102 -3.61 -5.97 11.74
C THR A 102 -3.56 -6.11 10.22
N ILE A 103 -3.01 -7.22 9.73
CA ILE A 103 -3.08 -7.58 8.31
C ILE A 103 -4.55 -7.84 7.97
N LYS A 104 -5.02 -7.19 6.92
CA LYS A 104 -6.32 -7.44 6.31
C LYS A 104 -6.11 -8.07 4.95
N GLU A 105 -7.01 -8.99 4.60
CA GLU A 105 -6.96 -9.72 3.34
C GLU A 105 -8.28 -9.51 2.59
N VAL A 106 -8.17 -9.22 1.31
CA VAL A 106 -9.29 -9.17 0.37
C VAL A 106 -9.02 -10.18 -0.73
N ASN A 107 -9.84 -11.23 -0.76
CA ASN A 107 -9.73 -12.28 -1.76
C ASN A 107 -10.74 -12.05 -2.89
N HIS A 108 -10.34 -12.47 -4.10
CA HIS A 108 -11.19 -12.53 -5.27
C HIS A 108 -10.88 -13.81 -6.05
N THR A 109 -11.90 -14.66 -6.21
CA THR A 109 -11.82 -15.78 -7.15
C THR A 109 -12.12 -15.26 -8.55
N VAL A 110 -11.19 -15.46 -9.48
CA VAL A 110 -11.33 -15.07 -10.88
C VAL A 110 -12.47 -15.88 -11.49
N THR A 111 -13.44 -15.19 -12.08
CA THR A 111 -14.53 -15.81 -12.83
C THR A 111 -14.16 -15.90 -14.32
N SER A 112 -14.81 -16.78 -15.08
CA SER A 112 -14.71 -16.80 -16.55
C SER A 112 -14.96 -15.44 -17.21
N ALA A 113 -15.86 -14.63 -16.63
CA ALA A 113 -16.07 -13.26 -17.09
C ALA A 113 -14.85 -12.36 -16.86
N ASN A 114 -14.14 -12.52 -15.73
CA ASN A 114 -12.90 -11.78 -15.48
C ASN A 114 -11.76 -12.23 -16.41
N GLU A 115 -11.61 -13.53 -16.62
CA GLU A 115 -10.62 -14.09 -17.57
C GLU A 115 -10.87 -13.55 -18.98
N THR A 116 -12.12 -13.60 -19.47
CA THR A 116 -12.47 -13.12 -20.80
C THR A 116 -12.34 -11.59 -20.93
N PHE A 117 -12.56 -10.87 -19.83
CA PHE A 117 -12.45 -9.41 -19.81
C PHE A 117 -10.99 -8.94 -19.84
N HIS A 118 -10.14 -9.57 -19.03
CA HIS A 118 -8.74 -9.21 -18.83
C HIS A 118 -7.91 -9.39 -20.10
N ALA A 119 -6.86 -8.57 -20.25
CA ALA A 119 -5.92 -8.62 -21.37
C ALA A 119 -6.57 -8.52 -22.78
N THR A 120 -7.83 -8.10 -22.89
CA THR A 120 -8.49 -7.88 -24.18
C THR A 120 -8.13 -6.50 -24.71
N SER A 121 -7.56 -6.44 -25.91
CA SER A 121 -7.13 -5.21 -26.55
C SER A 121 -8.16 -4.66 -27.53
N PHE A 122 -8.20 -3.34 -27.60
CA PHE A 122 -8.94 -2.55 -28.58
C PHE A 122 -7.94 -1.62 -29.26
N ALA A 123 -8.02 -1.54 -30.58
CA ALA A 123 -7.13 -0.75 -31.41
C ALA A 123 -7.94 0.23 -32.26
N SER A 124 -7.24 1.17 -32.89
CA SER A 124 -7.84 2.15 -33.81
C SER A 124 -8.98 2.97 -33.19
N CYS A 125 -8.98 3.12 -31.86
CA CYS A 125 -9.96 3.91 -31.15
C CYS A 125 -9.66 5.40 -31.32
N THR A 126 -10.61 6.24 -30.94
CA THR A 126 -10.43 7.69 -30.89
C THR A 126 -10.64 8.20 -29.47
N PHE A 127 -9.99 9.31 -29.14
CA PHE A 127 -10.20 10.04 -27.91
C PHE A 127 -10.64 11.47 -28.23
N THR A 128 -11.75 11.91 -27.62
CA THR A 128 -12.29 13.27 -27.81
C THR A 128 -12.16 14.06 -26.52
N THR A 129 -11.34 15.12 -26.52
CA THR A 129 -11.02 15.90 -25.31
C THR A 129 -12.20 16.69 -24.77
N ALA A 130 -13.07 17.19 -25.63
CA ALA A 130 -14.21 18.00 -25.19
C ALA A 130 -15.19 17.26 -24.27
N THR A 131 -15.17 15.91 -24.31
CA THR A 131 -16.07 15.04 -23.57
C THR A 131 -15.36 13.92 -22.83
N ASP A 132 -14.02 13.90 -22.85
CA ASP A 132 -13.17 12.84 -22.32
C ASP A 132 -13.58 11.42 -22.76
N LEU A 133 -14.14 11.31 -23.97
CA LEU A 133 -14.64 10.04 -24.48
C LEU A 133 -13.56 9.26 -25.21
N ILE A 134 -13.37 8.01 -24.80
CA ILE A 134 -12.78 6.99 -25.66
C ILE A 134 -13.90 6.32 -26.46
N THR A 135 -13.70 6.23 -27.78
CA THR A 135 -14.66 5.67 -28.72
C THR A 135 -14.01 4.54 -29.49
N THR A 136 -14.53 3.32 -29.34
CA THR A 136 -14.16 2.18 -30.18
C THR A 136 -14.82 2.31 -31.55
N ASP A 137 -14.38 1.52 -32.52
CA ASP A 137 -15.19 1.32 -33.73
C ASP A 137 -16.61 0.90 -33.30
N SER A 138 -17.64 1.57 -33.84
CA SER A 138 -19.05 1.32 -33.54
C SER A 138 -19.49 -0.15 -33.68
N SER A 139 -18.73 -0.96 -34.41
CA SER A 139 -18.94 -2.41 -34.53
C SER A 139 -18.34 -3.24 -33.38
N ALA A 140 -17.44 -2.68 -32.58
CA ALA A 140 -16.77 -3.33 -31.46
C ALA A 140 -17.28 -2.78 -30.12
N ALA A 141 -18.15 -3.55 -29.46
CA ALA A 141 -18.58 -3.22 -28.11
C ALA A 141 -17.42 -3.39 -27.12
N HIS A 142 -17.09 -2.34 -26.35
CA HIS A 142 -15.96 -2.39 -25.42
C HIS A 142 -16.27 -3.22 -24.15
N GLY A 143 -17.55 -3.36 -23.79
CA GLY A 143 -17.97 -4.14 -22.62
C GLY A 143 -17.42 -3.59 -21.29
N LEU A 144 -17.19 -2.28 -21.22
CA LEU A 144 -16.70 -1.59 -20.02
C LEU A 144 -17.89 -1.23 -19.14
N ALA A 145 -17.66 -1.25 -17.84
CA ALA A 145 -18.54 -0.72 -16.80
C ALA A 145 -17.90 0.50 -16.13
N ILE A 146 -18.72 1.25 -15.40
CA ILE A 146 -18.24 2.31 -14.50
C ILE A 146 -17.27 1.70 -13.50
N ASP A 147 -16.20 2.45 -13.16
CA ASP A 147 -15.09 2.04 -12.30
C ASP A 147 -14.08 1.05 -12.89
N ASP A 148 -14.30 0.51 -14.08
CA ASP A 148 -13.30 -0.30 -14.78
C ASP A 148 -12.04 0.52 -15.06
N VAL A 149 -10.90 -0.15 -15.08
CA VAL A 149 -9.62 0.45 -15.50
C VAL A 149 -9.21 -0.07 -16.87
N ILE A 150 -8.76 0.85 -17.72
CA ILE A 150 -8.13 0.54 -19.00
C ILE A 150 -6.65 0.93 -18.95
N SER A 151 -5.82 0.19 -19.68
CA SER A 151 -4.42 0.51 -19.92
C SER A 151 -4.26 0.99 -21.36
N VAL A 152 -4.05 2.29 -21.56
CA VAL A 152 -3.76 2.87 -22.87
C VAL A 152 -2.30 2.59 -23.22
N THR A 153 -2.09 1.91 -24.34
CA THR A 153 -0.78 1.42 -24.79
C THR A 153 -0.22 2.23 -25.95
N ALA A 154 -1.07 2.92 -26.71
CA ALA A 154 -0.65 3.83 -27.76
C ALA A 154 -1.73 4.88 -28.04
N SER A 155 -1.29 6.02 -28.57
CA SER A 155 -2.15 7.10 -29.05
C SER A 155 -1.36 7.95 -30.05
N SER A 156 -2.04 8.50 -31.04
CA SER A 156 -1.47 9.44 -32.01
C SER A 156 -2.20 10.79 -31.93
N GLY A 157 -1.44 11.87 -32.06
CA GLY A 157 -1.95 13.23 -31.96
C GLY A 157 -0.98 14.13 -31.20
N THR A 158 -1.27 15.43 -31.15
CA THR A 158 -0.53 16.41 -30.36
C THR A 158 -1.38 16.77 -29.14
N ASP A 159 -0.76 16.88 -27.96
CA ASP A 159 -1.41 17.18 -26.69
C ASP A 159 -2.61 16.27 -26.35
N THR A 160 -2.57 15.02 -26.78
CA THR A 160 -3.65 14.04 -26.61
C THR A 160 -3.41 13.07 -25.47
N ILE A 161 -4.37 12.17 -25.25
CA ILE A 161 -4.29 11.07 -24.30
C ILE A 161 -2.97 10.31 -24.46
N THR A 162 -2.29 10.09 -23.34
CA THR A 162 -0.97 9.44 -23.30
C THR A 162 -1.07 8.00 -22.80
N THR A 163 0.00 7.24 -22.98
CA THR A 163 0.13 5.92 -22.38
C THR A 163 -0.03 6.00 -20.86
N GLY A 164 -0.74 5.02 -20.29
CA GLY A 164 -1.07 5.04 -18.87
C GLY A 164 -2.40 4.37 -18.57
N ARG A 165 -2.79 4.39 -17.30
CA ARG A 165 -4.03 3.78 -16.82
C ARG A 165 -5.08 4.85 -16.56
N TYR A 166 -6.33 4.56 -16.92
CA TYR A 166 -7.46 5.46 -16.79
C TYR A 166 -8.69 4.71 -16.28
N ARG A 167 -9.53 5.41 -15.52
CA ARG A 167 -10.76 4.84 -14.95
C ARG A 167 -11.97 5.31 -15.73
N VAL A 168 -12.87 4.38 -16.01
CA VAL A 168 -14.17 4.67 -16.64
C VAL A 168 -15.08 5.40 -15.66
N LEU A 169 -15.53 6.59 -16.05
CA LEU A 169 -16.45 7.43 -15.27
C LEU A 169 -17.91 7.20 -15.69
N THR A 170 -18.18 7.20 -17.00
CA THR A 170 -19.51 6.90 -17.56
C THR A 170 -19.41 6.02 -18.78
N VAL A 171 -20.51 5.32 -19.09
CA VAL A 171 -20.64 4.48 -20.29
C VAL A 171 -21.87 4.94 -21.08
N PRO A 172 -21.74 5.99 -21.94
CA PRO A 172 -22.88 6.51 -22.70
C PRO A 172 -23.44 5.53 -23.72
N SER A 173 -22.62 4.62 -24.26
CA SER A 173 -23.05 3.57 -25.20
C SER A 173 -22.13 2.36 -25.13
N SER A 174 -22.42 1.31 -25.91
CA SER A 174 -21.56 0.12 -26.01
C SER A 174 -20.19 0.39 -26.65
N SER A 175 -20.03 1.53 -27.31
CA SER A 175 -18.81 1.89 -28.06
C SER A 175 -18.18 3.19 -27.58
N THR A 176 -18.70 3.79 -26.50
CA THR A 176 -18.16 5.03 -25.94
C THR A 176 -18.16 4.98 -24.43
N ALA A 177 -17.07 5.45 -23.82
CA ALA A 177 -16.94 5.60 -22.38
C ALA A 177 -16.18 6.89 -22.07
N SER A 178 -16.59 7.62 -21.03
CA SER A 178 -15.79 8.73 -20.52
C SER A 178 -14.79 8.23 -19.49
N ILE A 179 -13.62 8.86 -19.44
CA ILE A 179 -12.52 8.44 -18.58
C ILE A 179 -11.98 9.57 -17.71
N THR A 180 -11.33 9.17 -16.62
CA THR A 180 -10.62 10.04 -15.66
C THR A 180 -9.26 9.43 -15.34
N THR A 181 -8.44 10.11 -14.54
CA THR A 181 -7.29 9.45 -13.91
C THR A 181 -7.76 8.26 -13.07
N VAL A 182 -6.87 7.31 -12.76
CA VAL A 182 -7.22 6.16 -11.90
C VAL A 182 -7.77 6.55 -10.53
N ASP A 183 -7.47 7.76 -10.06
CA ASP A 183 -7.93 8.34 -8.79
C ASP A 183 -9.18 9.22 -8.93
N GLY A 184 -9.80 9.26 -10.13
CA GLY A 184 -11.05 9.98 -10.37
C GLY A 184 -10.90 11.48 -10.60
N THR A 185 -9.69 11.96 -10.91
CA THR A 185 -9.47 13.37 -11.29
C THR A 185 -9.76 13.55 -12.78
N ALA A 186 -10.34 14.70 -13.14
CA ALA A 186 -10.55 15.06 -14.55
C ALA A 186 -9.20 15.11 -15.30
N ILE A 187 -9.21 14.63 -16.54
CA ILE A 187 -8.05 14.71 -17.43
C ILE A 187 -8.04 16.06 -18.15
N ALA A 188 -6.87 16.51 -18.59
CA ALA A 188 -6.66 17.88 -19.11
C ALA A 188 -5.85 17.88 -20.41
N PHE A 189 -6.18 16.98 -21.34
CA PHE A 189 -5.53 16.91 -22.64
C PHE A 189 -6.02 18.04 -23.56
N GLY A 190 -5.12 18.62 -24.35
CA GLY A 190 -5.40 19.76 -25.23
C GLY A 190 -5.87 19.38 -26.63
N GLY A 191 -5.63 18.14 -27.09
CA GLY A 191 -5.94 17.67 -28.44
C GLY A 191 -6.60 16.30 -28.48
N ASN A 192 -7.40 16.05 -29.52
CA ASN A 192 -8.03 14.75 -29.77
C ASN A 192 -6.98 13.68 -30.09
N GLY A 193 -7.31 12.42 -29.80
CA GLY A 193 -6.48 11.25 -30.08
C GLY A 193 -7.06 10.40 -31.21
N THR A 194 -6.18 9.89 -32.07
CA THR A 194 -6.51 8.89 -33.09
C THR A 194 -5.57 7.70 -32.95
N GLY A 195 -5.98 6.54 -33.48
CA GLY A 195 -5.18 5.33 -33.37
C GLY A 195 -4.93 4.92 -31.92
N VAL A 196 -5.84 5.27 -31.01
CA VAL A 196 -5.73 4.95 -29.59
C VAL A 196 -5.86 3.43 -29.45
N ALA A 197 -4.91 2.83 -28.75
CA ALA A 197 -4.95 1.44 -28.37
C ALA A 197 -5.06 1.34 -26.85
N PHE A 198 -5.98 0.51 -26.37
CA PHE A 198 -6.11 0.23 -24.95
C PHE A 198 -6.40 -1.24 -24.70
N THR A 199 -6.04 -1.70 -23.51
CA THR A 199 -6.32 -3.04 -23.03
C THR A 199 -7.19 -2.96 -21.79
N ARG A 200 -8.20 -3.80 -21.71
CA ARG A 200 -9.00 -3.98 -20.50
C ARG A 200 -8.17 -4.72 -19.47
N VAL A 201 -8.09 -4.19 -18.26
CA VAL A 201 -7.31 -4.78 -17.18
C VAL A 201 -8.20 -5.01 -15.97
N PHE A 202 -7.91 -6.08 -15.22
CA PHE A 202 -8.69 -6.42 -14.05
C PHE A 202 -8.27 -5.49 -12.92
N ASN A 203 -9.24 -4.83 -12.29
CA ASN A 203 -9.01 -4.03 -11.11
C ASN A 203 -9.94 -4.43 -9.98
N LYS A 204 -9.43 -4.35 -8.75
CA LYS A 204 -10.19 -4.65 -7.54
C LYS A 204 -10.11 -3.47 -6.59
N LYS A 205 -11.26 -2.91 -6.21
CA LYS A 205 -11.32 -1.93 -5.12
C LYS A 205 -10.94 -2.59 -3.80
N VAL A 206 -10.08 -1.91 -3.04
CA VAL A 206 -9.62 -2.37 -1.73
C VAL A 206 -10.12 -1.37 -0.68
N PRO A 207 -10.95 -1.78 0.27
CA PRO A 207 -11.42 -0.88 1.32
C PRO A 207 -10.25 -0.26 2.09
N LEU A 208 -10.33 1.05 2.33
CA LEU A 208 -9.35 1.82 3.12
C LEU A 208 -7.95 1.89 2.51
N LEU A 209 -7.80 1.62 1.20
CA LEU A 209 -6.48 1.64 0.52
C LEU A 209 -5.72 2.96 0.66
N THR A 210 -6.42 4.09 0.68
CA THR A 210 -5.85 5.41 0.94
C THR A 210 -5.25 5.57 2.34
N GLN A 211 -5.62 4.70 3.29
CA GLN A 211 -5.18 4.73 4.69
C GLN A 211 -4.08 3.68 4.98
N ILE A 212 -3.60 3.01 3.93
CA ILE A 212 -2.72 1.84 4.00
C ILE A 212 -1.33 2.21 3.46
N ASN A 213 -0.29 1.79 4.18
CA ASN A 213 1.10 2.06 3.76
C ASN A 213 1.69 0.92 2.92
N HIS A 214 1.13 -0.30 2.99
CA HIS A 214 1.67 -1.48 2.30
C HIS A 214 0.60 -2.40 1.74
N ILE A 215 0.85 -2.88 0.53
CA ILE A 215 0.05 -3.88 -0.19
C ILE A 215 0.99 -4.96 -0.71
N MET A 216 0.53 -6.20 -0.64
CA MET A 216 1.10 -7.34 -1.32
C MET A 216 -0.03 -8.03 -2.08
N LEU A 217 0.23 -8.39 -3.33
CA LEU A 217 -0.72 -9.08 -4.19
C LEU A 217 -0.22 -10.49 -4.47
N PHE A 218 -1.07 -11.48 -4.29
CA PHE A 218 -0.77 -12.86 -4.59
C PHE A 218 -1.75 -13.42 -5.62
N LEU A 219 -1.25 -14.20 -6.58
CA LEU A 219 -2.05 -14.98 -7.52
C LEU A 219 -1.78 -16.46 -7.26
N ASN A 220 -2.79 -17.21 -6.82
CA ASN A 220 -2.64 -18.62 -6.41
C ASN A 220 -1.47 -18.84 -5.41
N GLY A 221 -1.24 -17.86 -4.52
CA GLY A 221 -0.15 -17.90 -3.53
C GLY A 221 1.22 -17.39 -4.03
N MET A 222 1.37 -17.11 -5.32
CA MET A 222 2.58 -16.50 -5.89
C MET A 222 2.56 -14.99 -5.66
N HIS A 223 3.58 -14.44 -5.01
CA HIS A 223 3.68 -12.99 -4.81
C HIS A 223 4.00 -12.29 -6.13
N LEU A 224 3.18 -11.33 -6.51
CA LEU A 224 3.36 -10.52 -7.70
C LEU A 224 4.25 -9.31 -7.42
N VAL A 225 4.90 -8.78 -8.45
CA VAL A 225 5.80 -7.62 -8.36
C VAL A 225 5.02 -6.33 -8.61
N LYS A 226 5.04 -5.41 -7.64
CA LYS A 226 4.44 -4.09 -7.79
C LYS A 226 5.18 -3.29 -8.88
N ASP A 227 4.41 -2.52 -9.64
CA ASP A 227 4.85 -1.67 -10.76
C ASP A 227 5.35 -2.44 -11.98
N THR A 228 5.16 -3.77 -11.99
CA THR A 228 5.38 -4.66 -13.14
C THR A 228 4.16 -5.53 -13.39
N ASP A 229 3.80 -6.38 -12.42
CA ASP A 229 2.71 -7.34 -12.53
C ASP A 229 1.37 -6.75 -12.06
N TYR A 230 1.45 -5.77 -11.16
CA TYR A 230 0.29 -5.02 -10.70
C TYR A 230 0.67 -3.62 -10.26
N TYR A 231 -0.34 -2.77 -10.19
CA TYR A 231 -0.19 -1.40 -9.75
C TYR A 231 -1.21 -1.07 -8.67
N VAL A 232 -0.84 -0.09 -7.84
CA VAL A 232 -1.65 0.38 -6.73
C VAL A 232 -2.08 1.80 -7.02
N ASP A 233 -3.39 2.02 -6.94
CA ASP A 233 -4.05 3.31 -7.08
C ASP A 233 -4.55 3.74 -5.69
N GLN A 234 -5.17 4.92 -5.53
CA GLN A 234 -5.67 5.33 -4.22
C GLN A 234 -6.73 4.38 -3.64
N GLN A 235 -7.53 3.72 -4.48
CA GLN A 235 -8.66 2.91 -4.02
C GLN A 235 -8.72 1.50 -4.62
N SER A 236 -7.81 1.17 -5.54
CA SER A 236 -7.79 -0.16 -6.17
C SER A 236 -6.39 -0.66 -6.45
N VAL A 237 -6.33 -1.97 -6.64
CA VAL A 237 -5.20 -2.65 -7.27
C VAL A 237 -5.61 -3.01 -8.69
N THR A 238 -4.73 -2.76 -9.65
CA THR A 238 -4.93 -3.10 -11.07
C THR A 238 -3.86 -4.11 -11.49
N ILE A 239 -4.26 -5.24 -12.05
CA ILE A 239 -3.35 -6.28 -12.55
C ILE A 239 -2.92 -5.91 -13.97
N ASP A 240 -1.62 -5.97 -14.26
CA ASP A 240 -1.11 -5.70 -15.60
C ASP A 240 -1.61 -6.74 -16.61
N SER A 241 -1.87 -6.31 -17.84
CA SER A 241 -2.31 -7.18 -18.93
C SER A 241 -1.36 -8.33 -19.27
N THR A 242 -0.09 -8.28 -18.86
CA THR A 242 0.87 -9.38 -19.05
C THR A 242 0.68 -10.53 -18.06
N VAL A 243 -0.07 -10.32 -16.98
CA VAL A 243 -0.36 -11.37 -16.00
C VAL A 243 -1.57 -12.17 -16.45
N ASN A 244 -1.39 -13.48 -16.65
CA ASN A 244 -2.50 -14.33 -17.07
C ASN A 244 -3.45 -14.62 -15.89
N LEU A 245 -4.74 -14.30 -16.07
CA LEU A 245 -5.80 -14.58 -15.10
C LEU A 245 -6.72 -15.66 -15.64
N LEU A 246 -6.58 -16.87 -15.11
CA LEU A 246 -7.43 -18.01 -15.45
C LEU A 246 -8.61 -18.10 -14.47
N GLU A 247 -9.76 -18.57 -14.94
CA GLU A 247 -10.90 -18.93 -14.08
C GLU A 247 -10.44 -19.81 -12.90
N ASP A 248 -11.09 -19.61 -11.75
CA ASP A 248 -10.78 -20.24 -10.45
C ASP A 248 -9.43 -19.84 -9.82
N ALA A 249 -8.60 -19.02 -10.48
CA ALA A 249 -7.43 -18.44 -9.83
C ALA A 249 -7.85 -17.54 -8.67
N VAL A 250 -7.09 -17.55 -7.58
CA VAL A 250 -7.34 -16.73 -6.39
C VAL A 250 -6.37 -15.55 -6.39
N VAL A 251 -6.93 -14.36 -6.49
CA VAL A 251 -6.24 -13.10 -6.24
C VAL A 251 -6.42 -12.74 -4.76
N ALA A 252 -5.32 -12.75 -4.00
CA ALA A 252 -5.31 -12.36 -2.59
C ALA A 252 -4.56 -11.03 -2.42
N ILE A 253 -5.29 -10.00 -1.98
CA ILE A 253 -4.74 -8.68 -1.69
C ILE A 253 -4.55 -8.57 -0.19
N ARG A 254 -3.30 -8.66 0.26
CA ARG A 254 -2.95 -8.47 1.67
C ARG A 254 -2.46 -7.06 1.88
N HIS A 255 -3.00 -6.40 2.88
CA HIS A 255 -2.65 -5.02 3.16
C HIS A 255 -2.56 -4.75 4.65
N PHE A 256 -1.66 -3.84 5.00
CA PHE A 256 -1.44 -3.41 6.38
C PHE A 256 -0.94 -1.97 6.43
N GLY A 257 -1.32 -1.29 7.49
CA GLY A 257 -1.05 0.13 7.65
C GLY A 257 -1.40 0.58 9.06
N SER A 258 -0.77 1.68 9.47
CA SER A 258 -1.02 2.35 10.72
C SER A 258 -1.74 3.64 10.39
N PHE A 259 -3.08 3.60 10.32
CA PHE A 259 -3.87 4.81 10.20
C PHE A 259 -4.33 5.24 11.59
N VAL A 260 -3.97 6.47 11.94
CA VAL A 260 -4.52 7.14 13.11
C VAL A 260 -5.59 8.09 12.59
N THR A 261 -6.86 7.76 12.81
CA THR A 261 -7.93 8.74 12.60
C THR A 261 -7.62 9.97 13.45
N GLN A 262 -7.82 11.17 12.91
CA GLN A 262 -7.47 12.43 13.62
C GLN A 262 -8.08 12.50 15.03
N VAL A 263 -9.28 11.91 15.22
CA VAL A 263 -9.98 11.75 16.51
C VAL A 263 -9.24 10.88 17.54
N VAL A 264 -8.35 9.98 17.09
CA VAL A 264 -7.53 9.11 17.95
C VAL A 264 -6.06 9.56 17.96
N GLY A 265 -5.67 10.45 17.03
CA GLY A 265 -4.31 11.00 16.93
C GLY A 265 -4.00 12.10 17.93
N GLU A 266 -5.02 12.83 18.39
CA GLU A 266 -4.86 13.76 19.52
C GLU A 266 -4.57 13.05 20.85
N VAL A 267 -4.87 11.74 20.96
CA VAL A 267 -4.47 10.94 22.14
C VAL A 267 -3.01 10.45 22.03
N GLN A 268 -2.27 10.84 20.98
CA GLN A 268 -0.84 10.57 20.88
C GLN A 268 -0.01 11.79 21.30
N ARG A 269 0.64 11.61 22.46
CA ARG A 269 1.65 12.39 23.18
C ARG A 269 2.82 12.98 22.36
N ASN A 270 2.56 13.62 21.23
CA ASN A 270 3.56 14.29 20.41
C ASN A 270 3.38 15.80 20.56
N GLY A 271 4.47 16.50 20.90
CA GLY A 271 4.44 17.93 21.21
C GLY A 271 3.86 18.78 20.08
N ILE A 272 3.00 19.72 20.44
CA ILE A 272 2.43 20.72 19.52
C ILE A 272 3.53 21.75 19.21
N THR A 273 3.86 21.94 17.93
CA THR A 273 4.77 23.01 17.49
C THR A 273 3.94 24.27 17.26
N ILE A 274 4.11 25.25 18.14
CA ILE A 274 3.44 26.55 18.06
C ILE A 274 4.29 27.46 17.17
N THR A 275 3.73 27.91 16.03
CA THR A 275 4.48 28.66 14.99
C THR A 275 4.41 30.17 15.19
N ASP A 276 3.50 30.67 16.04
CA ASP A 276 3.40 32.08 16.44
C ASP A 276 2.89 32.22 17.90
N ASP A 277 3.05 33.40 18.51
CA ASP A 277 2.58 33.69 19.88
C ASP A 277 1.05 33.89 19.97
N THR A 278 0.26 33.35 19.03
CA THR A 278 -1.21 33.45 19.08
C THR A 278 -1.85 32.34 19.92
N HIS A 279 -3.18 32.38 20.06
CA HIS A 279 -3.94 31.40 20.85
C HIS A 279 -3.86 30.01 20.19
N ASN A 280 -3.36 29.01 20.92
CA ASN A 280 -3.28 27.62 20.47
C ASN A 280 -4.27 26.73 21.23
N LEU A 281 -4.89 25.79 20.51
CA LEU A 281 -5.80 24.80 21.09
C LEU A 281 -4.99 23.63 21.66
N LEU A 282 -5.01 23.46 22.98
CA LEU A 282 -4.32 22.36 23.69
C LEU A 282 -5.24 21.16 23.97
N LEU A 283 -6.54 21.43 24.14
CA LEU A 283 -7.58 20.44 24.39
C LEU A 283 -8.87 20.92 23.71
N SER A 284 -9.59 20.01 23.07
CA SER A 284 -10.88 20.24 22.44
C SER A 284 -12.00 19.48 23.18
N SER A 285 -13.26 19.76 22.83
CA SER A 285 -14.41 19.00 23.36
C SER A 285 -14.41 17.52 22.96
N GLY A 286 -13.59 17.13 21.96
CA GLY A 286 -13.40 15.75 21.54
C GLY A 286 -12.56 14.93 22.51
N ASP A 287 -11.64 15.58 23.25
CA ASP A 287 -10.70 14.93 24.17
C ASP A 287 -11.34 14.49 25.49
N ILE A 288 -12.54 14.99 25.78
CA ILE A 288 -13.31 14.63 26.98
C ILE A 288 -14.34 13.56 26.60
N THR A 289 -14.03 12.31 26.89
CA THR A 289 -14.92 11.18 26.62
C THR A 289 -16.00 11.07 27.70
N GLY A 290 -17.17 11.65 27.44
CA GLY A 290 -18.36 11.53 28.30
C GLY A 290 -19.08 12.86 28.51
N ASN A 291 -20.31 12.82 29.04
CA ASN A 291 -21.07 14.01 29.44
C ASN A 291 -20.88 14.35 30.93
N THR A 292 -19.87 13.78 31.57
CA THR A 292 -19.56 14.01 32.99
C THR A 292 -18.50 15.10 33.10
N THR A 293 -18.72 16.06 34.01
CA THR A 293 -17.69 17.01 34.43
C THR A 293 -16.40 16.24 34.78
N SER A 294 -15.29 16.60 34.15
CA SER A 294 -13.98 15.98 34.38
C SER A 294 -13.06 16.97 35.08
N VAL A 295 -12.42 16.52 36.15
CA VAL A 295 -11.38 17.28 36.87
C VAL A 295 -10.06 16.54 36.69
N PHE A 296 -9.05 17.21 36.13
CA PHE A 296 -7.75 16.60 35.87
C PHE A 296 -6.61 17.61 36.04
N ASN A 297 -5.41 17.09 36.33
CA ASN A 297 -4.20 17.90 36.36
C ASN A 297 -3.61 17.94 34.95
N LEU A 298 -3.43 19.15 34.41
CA LEU A 298 -2.76 19.38 33.13
C LEU A 298 -1.34 19.87 33.38
N TYR A 299 -0.34 19.08 32.97
CA TYR A 299 1.06 19.49 32.99
C TYR A 299 1.47 19.96 31.59
N VAL A 300 1.82 21.23 31.45
CA VAL A 300 2.27 21.83 30.20
C VAL A 300 3.75 22.15 30.33
N SER A 301 4.56 21.62 29.42
CA SER A 301 5.99 21.96 29.31
C SER A 301 6.27 22.51 27.92
N VAL A 302 6.72 23.76 27.87
CA VAL A 302 7.06 24.46 26.63
C VAL A 302 8.57 24.59 26.54
N ARG A 303 9.10 24.38 25.33
CA ARG A 303 10.50 24.66 24.99
C ARG A 303 10.53 25.83 24.03
N HIS A 304 11.26 26.88 24.39
CA HIS A 304 11.61 27.95 23.48
C HIS A 304 13.06 27.77 23.03
N ALA A 305 13.24 27.38 21.77
CA ALA A 305 14.54 27.13 21.17
C ALA A 305 14.78 28.12 20.01
N THR A 306 15.84 28.90 20.13
CA THR A 306 16.37 29.81 19.10
C THR A 306 17.84 29.47 18.83
N ALA A 307 18.47 30.18 17.89
CA ALA A 307 19.88 29.94 17.57
C ALA A 307 20.84 30.21 18.76
N THR A 308 20.45 31.02 19.74
CA THR A 308 21.29 31.44 20.89
C THR A 308 20.72 31.08 22.26
N ASN A 309 19.43 30.80 22.38
CA ASN A 309 18.77 30.40 23.63
C ASN A 309 18.02 29.08 23.49
N ASP A 310 18.14 28.22 24.49
CA ASP A 310 17.35 27.01 24.66
C ASP A 310 16.81 26.98 26.09
N ALA A 311 15.53 27.31 26.25
CA ALA A 311 14.89 27.47 27.54
C ALA A 311 13.63 26.60 27.64
N TYR A 312 13.35 26.12 28.85
CA TYR A 312 12.19 25.30 29.17
C TYR A 312 11.37 25.99 30.26
N GLN A 313 10.06 26.00 30.11
CA GLN A 313 9.14 26.42 31.14
C GLN A 313 8.03 25.39 31.30
N ALA A 314 7.70 25.06 32.54
CA ALA A 314 6.63 24.14 32.84
C ALA A 314 5.63 24.76 33.81
N ALA A 315 4.36 24.42 33.64
CA ALA A 315 3.28 24.81 34.52
C ALA A 315 2.33 23.62 34.73
N THR A 316 1.73 23.56 35.92
CA THR A 316 0.70 22.58 36.25
C THR A 316 -0.59 23.33 36.52
N PHE A 317 -1.67 22.94 35.85
CA PHE A 317 -3.01 23.50 36.01
C PHE A 317 -3.94 22.44 36.57
N ILE A 318 -4.90 22.85 37.39
CA ILE A 318 -6.01 22.00 37.82
C ILE A 318 -7.20 22.40 36.96
N VAL A 319 -7.54 21.57 35.99
CA VAL A 319 -8.58 21.88 35.01
C VAL A 319 -9.88 21.20 35.39
N ARG A 320 -10.97 21.95 35.44
CA ARG A 320 -12.33 21.42 35.36
C ARG A 320 -12.87 21.72 33.98
N ALA A 321 -13.38 20.70 33.29
CA ALA A 321 -14.00 20.88 31.99
C ALA A 321 -15.26 20.01 31.84
N GLU A 322 -16.26 20.54 31.15
CA GLU A 322 -17.53 19.88 30.87
C GLU A 322 -17.86 19.96 29.38
N LYS A 323 -18.33 18.84 28.82
CA LYS A 323 -18.59 18.73 27.39
C LYS A 323 -19.69 19.69 26.97
N ALA A 324 -19.41 20.50 25.94
CA ALA A 324 -20.32 21.47 25.34
C ALA A 324 -20.77 22.64 26.25
N VAL A 325 -20.05 22.90 27.35
CA VAL A 325 -20.28 24.09 28.21
C VAL A 325 -18.98 24.91 28.30
N PRO A 326 -18.70 25.79 27.32
CA PRO A 326 -17.44 26.55 27.28
C PRO A 326 -17.19 27.44 28.50
N ALA A 327 -18.26 27.93 29.13
CA ALA A 327 -18.19 28.77 30.33
C ALA A 327 -17.70 28.01 31.59
N ASP A 328 -17.74 26.68 31.56
CA ASP A 328 -17.39 25.81 32.68
C ASP A 328 -15.93 25.31 32.62
N CYS A 329 -15.18 25.76 31.62
CA CYS A 329 -13.74 25.49 31.49
C CYS A 329 -12.93 26.59 32.19
N TYR A 330 -12.31 26.26 33.31
CA TYR A 330 -11.39 27.16 34.01
C TYR A 330 -10.06 26.45 34.34
N LEU A 331 -8.97 27.22 34.23
CA LEU A 331 -7.57 26.84 34.46
C LEU A 331 -7.08 27.28 35.84
#